data_AF-C2M920-F1
#
_entry.id   AF-C2M920-F1
#
_cell.length_a   1.000
_cell.length_b   1.000
_cell.length_c   1.000
_cell.angle_alpha   90.00
_cell.angle_beta   90.00
_cell.angle_gamma   90.00
#
_symmetry.space_group_name_H-M   'P 1'
#
loop_
_entity.id
_entity.type
_entity.pdbx_description
1 polymer ?
#
loop_
_entity_poly.entity_id
_entity_poly.type
_entity_poly.pdbx_seq_one_letter_code
_entity_poly.pdbx_strand_id
1 'polypeptide(L)' 'AVKRIIPDFEMSYDVDPLRQAIAESWPNSLDDSCARREWDWQPHYDLDTMSQDMIQVLRARYGK' A
#
# COMPACT_ATOMS: atom_id res chain seq x y z
N ALA A 1 -1.80 -5.31 -7.37
CA ALA A 1 -0.61 -6.05 -6.90
C ALA A 1 -0.96 -7.44 -6.31
N VAL A 2 -1.78 -7.52 -5.26
CA VAL A 2 -2.10 -8.81 -4.56
C VAL A 2 -2.62 -9.91 -5.49
N LYS A 3 -3.61 -9.65 -6.36
CA LYS A 3 -4.17 -10.65 -7.29
C LYS A 3 -3.16 -11.21 -8.30
N ARG A 4 -2.05 -10.50 -8.58
CA ARG A 4 -0.96 -11.05 -9.41
C ARG A 4 -0.17 -12.13 -8.69
N ILE A 5 -0.14 -12.11 -7.36
CA ILE A 5 0.60 -13.04 -6.51
C ILE A 5 -0.32 -14.18 -6.03
N ILE A 6 -1.59 -13.87 -5.79
CA ILE A 6 -2.63 -14.82 -5.38
C ILE A 6 -3.80 -14.69 -6.37
N PRO A 7 -3.82 -15.48 -7.46
CA PRO A 7 -4.81 -15.32 -8.54
C PRO A 7 -6.27 -15.42 -8.08
N ASP A 8 -6.52 -16.25 -7.08
CA ASP A 8 -7.86 -16.50 -6.52
C ASP A 8 -8.27 -15.44 -5.49
N PHE A 9 -7.49 -14.37 -5.32
CA PHE A 9 -7.85 -13.29 -4.41
C PHE A 9 -9.08 -12.53 -4.91
N GLU A 10 -10.07 -12.42 -4.02
CA GLU A 10 -11.29 -11.64 -4.19
C GLU A 10 -11.39 -10.53 -3.13
N MET A 11 -12.04 -9.42 -3.50
CA MET A 11 -12.23 -8.28 -2.63
C MET A 11 -13.64 -7.73 -2.79
N SER A 12 -14.33 -7.54 -1.67
CA SER A 12 -15.61 -6.84 -1.59
C SER A 12 -15.41 -5.49 -0.90
N TYR A 13 -16.33 -4.56 -1.17
CA TYR A 13 -16.32 -3.24 -0.57
C TYR A 13 -17.59 -3.05 0.24
N ASP A 14 -17.44 -2.87 1.55
CA ASP A 14 -18.49 -2.41 2.45
C ASP A 14 -18.04 -1.05 2.99
N VAL A 15 -18.53 0.01 2.36
CA VAL A 15 -17.99 1.36 2.55
C VAL A 15 -18.65 1.99 3.78
N ASP A 16 -17.86 2.18 4.84
CA ASP A 16 -18.25 3.00 5.99
C ASP A 16 -18.24 4.49 5.60
N PRO A 17 -19.40 5.18 5.58
CA PRO A 17 -19.48 6.57 5.14
C PRO A 17 -18.61 7.52 5.96
N LEU A 18 -18.40 7.26 7.25
CA LEU A 18 -17.58 8.09 8.11
C LEU A 18 -16.10 7.99 7.71
N ARG A 19 -15.60 6.76 7.51
CA ARG A 19 -14.21 6.54 7.11
C ARG A 19 -13.94 7.01 5.69
N GLN A 20 -14.90 6.82 4.80
CA GLN A 20 -14.82 7.31 3.42
C GLN A 20 -14.70 8.84 3.38
N ALA A 21 -15.52 9.56 4.15
CA ALA A 21 -15.43 11.02 4.24
C ALA A 21 -14.07 11.49 4.79
N ILE A 22 -13.48 10.76 5.75
CA ILE A 22 -12.13 11.06 6.25
C ILE A 22 -11.09 10.83 5.14
N ALA A 23 -11.17 9.71 4.43
CA ALA A 23 -10.24 9.39 3.34
C ALA A 23 -10.33 10.42 2.19
N GLU A 24 -11.54 10.87 1.84
CA GLU A 24 -11.79 11.88 0.82
C GLU A 24 -11.25 13.28 1.21
N SER A 25 -11.03 13.52 2.51
CA SER A 25 -10.43 14.78 2.98
C SER A 25 -8.91 14.84 2.80
N TRP A 26 -8.25 13.71 2.53
CA TRP A 26 -6.80 13.62 2.41
C TRP A 26 -6.32 13.79 0.96
N PRO A 27 -5.09 14.31 0.75
CA PRO A 27 -4.52 14.40 -0.59
C PRO A 27 -4.21 13.01 -1.15
N ASN A 28 -4.45 12.81 -2.45
CA ASN A 28 -4.14 11.55 -3.15
C ASN A 28 -2.63 11.30 -3.31
N SER A 29 -1.81 12.35 -3.24
CA SER A 29 -0.36 12.30 -3.37
C SER A 29 0.28 13.53 -2.73
N LEU A 30 1.54 13.42 -2.33
CA LEU A 30 2.31 14.51 -1.75
C LEU A 30 3.49 14.86 -2.67
N ASP A 31 3.79 16.15 -2.79
CA ASP A 31 5.06 16.59 -3.38
C ASP A 31 6.18 16.41 -2.35
N ASP A 32 7.06 15.45 -2.61
CA ASP A 32 8.21 15.13 -1.77
C ASP A 32 9.55 15.70 -2.33
N SER A 33 9.49 16.61 -3.30
CA SER A 33 10.66 17.18 -3.98
C SER A 33 11.64 17.91 -3.06
N CYS A 34 11.15 18.52 -1.98
CA CYS A 34 11.99 19.14 -0.96
C CYS A 34 12.89 18.10 -0.28
N ALA A 35 12.30 17.00 0.18
CA ALA A 35 13.03 15.94 0.88
C ALA A 35 14.06 15.25 -0.02
N ARG A 36 13.71 15.07 -1.31
CA ARG A 36 14.63 14.54 -2.33
C ARG A 36 15.85 15.44 -2.53
N ARG A 37 15.66 16.76 -2.53
CA ARG A 37 16.76 17.71 -2.77
C ARG A 37 17.63 17.95 -1.54
N GLU A 38 17.01 18.01 -0.36
CA GLU A 38 17.69 18.44 0.85
C GLU A 38 18.34 17.27 1.61
N TRP A 39 17.75 16.08 1.54
CA TRP A 39 18.18 14.92 2.32
C TRP A 39 18.35 13.66 1.49
N ASP A 40 18.35 13.79 0.15
CA ASP A 40 18.42 12.67 -0.79
C ASP A 40 17.39 11.56 -0.49
N TRP A 41 16.19 11.97 -0.06
CA TRP A 41 15.12 11.04 0.25
C TRP A 41 14.75 10.21 -0.99
N GLN A 42 14.82 8.89 -0.88
CA GLN A 42 14.48 7.99 -1.97
C GLN A 42 13.66 6.78 -1.44
N PRO A 43 12.36 6.67 -1.78
CA PRO A 43 11.60 5.47 -1.45
C PRO A 43 12.13 4.29 -2.28
N HIS A 44 12.42 3.18 -1.61
CA HIS A 44 12.98 1.96 -2.22
C HIS A 44 11.91 0.92 -2.57
N TYR A 45 10.73 1.05 -1.99
CA TYR A 45 9.60 0.13 -2.20
C TYR A 45 8.53 0.83 -3.03
N ASP A 46 8.14 0.17 -4.11
CA ASP A 46 6.93 0.46 -4.87
C ASP A 46 5.79 -0.46 -4.42
N LEU A 47 4.62 -0.31 -5.06
CA LEU A 47 3.44 -1.10 -4.72
C LEU A 47 3.67 -2.61 -4.88
N ASP A 48 4.49 -3.03 -5.84
CA ASP A 48 4.68 -4.45 -6.18
C ASP A 48 5.67 -5.11 -5.25
N THR A 49 6.83 -4.51 -5.06
CA THR A 49 7.87 -4.94 -4.11
C THR A 49 7.33 -4.98 -2.69
N MET A 50 6.58 -3.95 -2.26
CA MET A 50 5.91 -3.95 -0.95
C MET A 50 4.88 -5.07 -0.82
N SER A 51 4.03 -5.29 -1.83
CA SER A 51 3.01 -6.33 -1.77
C SER A 51 3.61 -7.74 -1.69
N GLN A 52 4.70 -7.99 -2.41
CA GLN A 52 5.42 -9.27 -2.36
C GLN A 52 6.03 -9.52 -0.97
N ASP A 53 6.75 -8.54 -0.44
CA ASP A 53 7.40 -8.62 0.87
C ASP A 53 6.37 -8.85 1.98
N MET A 54 5.28 -8.08 1.99
CA MET A 54 4.19 -8.22 2.97
C MET A 54 3.58 -9.63 2.95
N ILE A 55 3.28 -10.17 1.76
CA ILE A 55 2.70 -11.51 1.66
C ILE A 55 3.69 -12.58 2.15
N GLN A 56 4.98 -12.45 1.82
CA GLN A 56 6.01 -13.38 2.27
C GLN A 56 6.13 -13.41 3.79
N VAL A 57 6.22 -12.24 4.44
CA VAL A 57 6.33 -12.12 5.89
C VAL A 57 5.08 -12.66 6.60
N LEU A 58 3.90 -12.33 6.08
CA LEU A 58 2.63 -12.80 6.66
C LEU A 58 2.45 -14.31 6.52
N ARG A 59 2.84 -14.91 5.39
CA ARG A 59 2.82 -16.38 5.21
C ARG A 59 3.72 -17.09 6.21
N ALA A 60 4.96 -16.60 6.37
CA ALA A 60 5.89 -17.14 7.35
C ALA A 60 5.35 -17.05 8.79
N ARG A 61 4.66 -15.95 9.12
CA ARG A 61 4.09 -15.74 10.46
C ARG A 61 2.87 -16.62 10.75
N TYR A 62 1.99 -16.81 9.77
CA TYR A 62 0.69 -17.48 9.97
C TYR A 62 0.64 -18.94 9.46
N GLY A 63 1.75 -19.46 8.93
CA GLY A 63 1.86 -20.86 8.51
C GLY A 63 0.95 -21.23 7.35
N LYS A 64 0.67 -20.26 6.46
CA LYS A 64 -0.11 -20.45 5.22
C LYS A 64 0.77 -20.33 3.99
#